data_AF-A0A1A2L471-F1
#
_entry.id   AF-A0A1A2L471-F1
#
_cell.length_a   1.000
_cell.length_b   1.000
_cell.length_c   1.000
_cell.angle_alpha   90.00
_cell.angle_beta   90.00
_cell.angle_gamma   90.00
#
_symmetry.space_group_name_H-M   'P 1'
#
loop_
_entity.id
_entity.type
_entity.pdbx_description
1 polymer ?
#
loop_
_entity_poly.entity_id
_entity_poly.type
_entity_poly.pdbx_seq_one_letter_code
_entity_poly.pdbx_strand_id
1 'polypeptide(L)'
;MEDDYVAGAQDSDALGALDIFAPDDEEFCDDRDGLDGALYAGETLEDPVFTVTNPAGTISATAYFTGPVQRIDLDASVVRMTEHELAEEIQVIAELAQLKARSVAHTFLLEGMTRMGHDRSEWSSILNRDINLPSPDQADEKIAEVFATRYGHDEP
;
A
#
# COMPACT_ATOMS: atom_id res chain seq x y z
N MET A 1 -13.46 65.50 -31.63
CA MET A 1 -12.07 65.10 -31.91
C MET A 1 -12.10 63.60 -31.83
N GLU A 2 -12.31 62.97 -32.99
CA GLU A 2 -12.10 61.55 -33.20
C GLU A 2 -10.63 61.22 -32.92
N ASP A 3 -10.38 60.10 -32.24
CA ASP A 3 -9.18 59.31 -32.44
C ASP A 3 -9.58 57.82 -32.40
N ASP A 4 -9.43 57.22 -33.57
CA ASP A 4 -9.63 55.81 -33.90
C ASP A 4 -8.32 55.06 -33.58
N TYR A 5 -8.39 54.01 -32.76
CA TYR A 5 -7.32 53.04 -32.61
C TYR A 5 -7.90 51.63 -32.72
N VAL A 6 -7.49 50.94 -33.77
CA VAL A 6 -7.95 49.61 -34.17
C VAL A 6 -7.11 48.51 -33.50
N ALA A 7 -7.81 47.43 -33.15
CA ALA A 7 -7.39 46.02 -33.09
C ALA A 7 -6.41 45.54 -32.01
N GLY A 8 -6.86 44.49 -31.31
CA GLY A 8 -6.05 43.61 -30.49
C GLY A 8 -6.91 42.63 -29.70
N ALA A 9 -7.71 41.81 -30.39
CA ALA A 9 -8.42 40.69 -29.79
C ALA A 9 -7.38 39.72 -29.19
N GLN A 10 -7.40 39.54 -27.88
CA GLN A 10 -6.66 38.47 -27.23
C GLN A 10 -7.52 37.20 -27.25
N ASP A 11 -7.20 36.36 -28.24
CA ASP A 11 -7.06 34.90 -28.09
C ASP A 11 -6.62 34.53 -26.65
N SER A 12 -7.00 33.42 -26.05
CA SER A 12 -7.54 32.17 -26.59
C SER A 12 -7.87 31.27 -25.39
N ASP A 13 -8.86 30.41 -25.58
CA ASP A 13 -9.13 29.19 -24.82
C ASP A 13 -7.93 28.64 -24.03
N ALA A 14 -8.01 28.72 -22.69
CA ALA A 14 -7.00 28.17 -21.78
C ALA A 14 -7.46 26.86 -21.11
N LEU A 15 -8.37 26.10 -21.74
CA LEU A 15 -8.91 24.85 -21.17
C LEU A 15 -8.96 23.66 -22.15
N GLY A 16 -8.15 23.69 -23.22
CA GLY A 16 -8.07 22.62 -24.23
C GLY A 16 -7.09 21.48 -23.94
N ALA A 17 -6.51 21.37 -22.74
CA ALA A 17 -5.39 20.45 -22.46
C ALA A 17 -5.76 19.17 -21.67
N LEU A 18 -7.02 18.76 -21.68
CA LEU A 18 -7.40 17.41 -21.27
C LEU A 18 -7.76 16.60 -22.51
N ASP A 19 -6.74 16.31 -23.31
CA ASP A 19 -6.85 15.30 -24.35
C ASP A 19 -6.95 13.95 -23.66
N ILE A 20 -8.16 13.40 -23.68
CA ILE A 20 -8.47 12.03 -23.29
C ILE A 20 -7.60 11.13 -24.16
N PHE A 21 -6.75 10.33 -23.52
CA PHE A 21 -5.83 9.42 -24.19
C PHE A 21 -6.63 8.39 -25.00
N ALA A 22 -6.88 8.68 -26.28
CA ALA A 22 -7.27 7.69 -27.27
C ALA A 22 -5.98 7.01 -27.75
N PRO A 23 -5.83 5.69 -27.58
CA PRO A 23 -4.67 5.01 -28.14
C PRO A 23 -4.79 5.03 -29.66
N ASP A 24 -3.97 5.84 -30.33
CA ASP A 24 -3.75 5.71 -31.76
C ASP A 24 -3.06 4.36 -32.03
N ASP A 25 -3.61 3.62 -32.99
CA ASP A 25 -3.07 2.39 -33.57
C ASP A 25 -1.73 2.69 -34.28
N GLU A 26 -0.66 2.84 -33.50
CA GLU A 26 0.72 2.90 -34.01
C GLU A 26 1.34 1.51 -33.85
N GLU A 27 1.74 0.92 -34.98
CA GLU A 27 2.49 -0.34 -35.05
C GLU A 27 3.67 -0.33 -34.06
N PHE A 28 3.59 -1.21 -33.06
CA PHE A 28 4.67 -1.48 -32.12
C PHE A 28 5.93 -1.95 -32.87
N CYS A 29 6.89 -1.05 -33.07
CA CYS A 29 8.28 -1.45 -33.13
C CYS A 29 8.70 -1.84 -31.70
N ASP A 30 8.92 -3.13 -31.52
CA ASP A 30 9.44 -3.77 -30.31
C ASP A 30 10.90 -3.36 -30.07
N ASP A 31 11.11 -2.13 -29.61
CA ASP A 31 12.38 -1.62 -29.08
C ASP A 31 12.23 -1.36 -27.57
N ARG A 32 11.61 -2.31 -26.86
CA ARG A 32 11.57 -2.34 -25.38
C ARG A 32 12.75 -3.08 -24.76
N ASP A 33 13.81 -3.33 -25.53
CA ASP A 33 15.06 -3.86 -25.02
C ASP A 33 16.10 -2.74 -24.93
N GLY A 34 16.07 -1.95 -23.85
CA GLY A 34 17.09 -0.89 -23.73
C GLY A 34 16.99 0.14 -22.61
N LEU A 35 15.99 0.09 -21.71
CA LEU A 35 15.88 1.05 -20.60
C LEU A 35 15.87 0.40 -19.21
N ASP A 36 16.32 -0.85 -19.09
CA ASP A 36 16.35 -1.58 -17.80
C ASP A 36 17.77 -1.72 -17.18
N GLY A 37 18.80 -1.13 -17.78
CA GLY A 37 20.17 -1.64 -17.60
C GLY A 37 21.15 -0.92 -16.66
N ALA A 38 20.92 0.30 -16.18
CA ALA A 38 22.10 1.11 -15.77
C ALA A 38 22.00 2.09 -14.58
N LEU A 39 20.94 2.12 -13.78
CA LEU A 39 20.92 3.01 -12.61
C LEU A 39 20.88 2.34 -11.23
N TYR A 40 20.71 1.01 -11.13
CA TYR A 40 20.78 0.31 -9.85
C TYR A 40 21.35 -1.10 -10.00
N ALA A 41 22.65 -1.23 -10.22
CA ALA A 41 23.38 -2.45 -9.86
C ALA A 41 23.67 -2.48 -8.34
N GLY A 42 22.71 -2.05 -7.53
CA GLY A 42 22.59 -2.46 -6.15
C GLY A 42 21.79 -3.75 -6.17
N GLU A 43 22.12 -4.71 -5.31
CA GLU A 43 21.32 -5.91 -5.08
C GLU A 43 19.83 -5.57 -5.18
N THR A 44 19.05 -6.29 -5.98
CA THR A 44 17.59 -6.17 -5.98
C THR A 44 17.14 -6.56 -4.58
N LEU A 45 17.15 -5.60 -3.66
CA LEU A 45 16.73 -5.79 -2.28
C LEU A 45 15.25 -6.14 -2.39
N GLU A 46 14.95 -7.43 -2.29
CA GLU A 46 13.58 -7.91 -2.22
C GLU A 46 12.93 -7.19 -1.03
N ASP A 47 11.98 -6.30 -1.30
CA ASP A 47 11.29 -5.56 -0.26
C ASP A 47 10.66 -6.58 0.71
N PRO A 48 10.91 -6.48 2.03
CA PRO A 48 10.40 -7.47 2.97
C PRO A 48 8.87 -7.45 2.97
N VAL A 49 8.30 -8.63 2.79
CA VAL A 49 6.86 -8.88 2.72
C VAL A 49 6.36 -9.62 3.95
N PHE A 50 5.13 -9.32 4.33
CA PHE A 50 4.49 -9.87 5.52
C PHE A 50 3.14 -10.46 5.14
N THR A 51 2.96 -11.74 5.47
CA THR A 51 1.73 -12.48 5.21
C THR A 51 0.93 -12.69 6.49
N VAL A 52 -0.39 -12.53 6.36
CA VAL A 52 -1.40 -12.90 7.36
C VAL A 52 -2.43 -13.80 6.67
N THR A 53 -2.83 -14.84 7.36
CA THR A 53 -3.80 -15.84 6.88
C THR A 53 -4.96 -15.91 7.87
N ASN A 54 -6.17 -16.02 7.36
CA ASN A 54 -7.34 -16.22 8.22
C ASN A 54 -7.27 -17.57 8.94
N PRO A 55 -7.95 -17.75 10.10
CA PRO A 55 -7.89 -19.01 10.86
C PRO A 55 -8.33 -20.24 10.06
N ALA A 56 -9.26 -20.07 9.12
CA ALA A 56 -9.72 -21.15 8.24
C ALA A 56 -8.71 -21.55 7.14
N GLY A 57 -7.65 -20.76 6.92
CA GLY A 57 -6.64 -21.01 5.90
C GLY A 57 -7.10 -20.76 4.45
N THR A 58 -8.26 -20.14 4.27
CA THR A 58 -8.88 -19.93 2.95
C THR A 58 -8.43 -18.64 2.27
N ILE A 59 -7.97 -17.64 3.04
CA ILE A 59 -7.59 -16.32 2.54
C ILE A 59 -6.28 -15.92 3.20
N SER A 60 -5.29 -15.57 2.39
CA SER A 60 -4.03 -14.99 2.85
C SER A 60 -3.76 -13.68 2.14
N ALA A 61 -3.36 -12.65 2.89
CA ALA A 61 -2.92 -11.38 2.34
C ALA A 61 -1.44 -11.17 2.64
N THR A 62 -0.70 -10.70 1.65
CA THR A 62 0.71 -10.37 1.74
C THR A 62 0.88 -8.89 1.43
N ALA A 63 1.54 -8.15 2.32
CA ALA A 63 1.78 -6.72 2.20
C ALA A 63 3.25 -6.36 2.39
N TYR A 64 3.70 -5.31 1.72
CA TYR A 64 5.02 -4.72 1.96
C TYR A 64 5.01 -3.91 3.26
N PHE A 65 6.17 -3.82 3.92
CA PHE A 65 6.34 -2.93 5.08
C PHE A 65 6.11 -1.44 4.75
N THR A 66 6.20 -1.08 3.46
CA THR A 66 5.89 0.25 2.93
C THR A 66 4.39 0.55 2.88
N GLY A 67 3.52 -0.44 3.10
CA GLY A 67 2.07 -0.27 3.23
C GLY A 67 1.21 -0.95 2.14
N PRO A 68 1.58 -0.95 0.85
CA PRO A 68 0.76 -1.58 -0.18
C PRO A 68 0.62 -3.10 0.01
N VAL A 69 -0.58 -3.61 -0.29
CA VAL A 69 -0.81 -5.06 -0.42
C VAL A 69 -0.12 -5.51 -1.70
N GLN A 70 0.75 -6.51 -1.59
CA GLN A 70 1.43 -7.12 -2.72
C GLN A 70 0.55 -8.17 -3.40
N ARG A 71 -0.07 -9.06 -2.61
CA ARG A 71 -0.74 -10.26 -3.11
C ARG A 71 -1.85 -10.73 -2.18
N ILE A 72 -2.93 -11.23 -2.76
CA ILE A 72 -3.98 -11.97 -2.07
C ILE A 72 -4.03 -13.39 -2.64
N ASP A 73 -3.96 -14.38 -1.77
CA ASP A 73 -4.11 -15.79 -2.10
C ASP A 73 -5.45 -16.30 -1.55
N LEU A 74 -6.21 -16.96 -2.42
CA LEU A 74 -7.54 -17.50 -2.12
C LEU A 74 -7.53 -19.00 -2.39
N ASP A 75 -7.98 -19.78 -1.41
CA ASP A 75 -8.26 -21.19 -1.59
C ASP A 75 -9.56 -21.40 -2.37
N ALA A 76 -9.69 -22.52 -3.09
CA ALA A 76 -10.90 -22.82 -3.87
C ALA A 76 -12.17 -22.92 -2.99
N SER A 77 -12.06 -23.15 -1.68
CA SER A 77 -13.19 -23.21 -0.76
C SER A 77 -13.90 -21.86 -0.56
N VAL A 78 -13.30 -20.72 -0.92
CA VAL A 78 -13.93 -19.40 -0.81
C VAL A 78 -15.20 -19.26 -1.67
N VAL A 79 -15.38 -20.12 -2.69
CA VAL A 79 -16.60 -20.14 -3.53
C VAL A 79 -17.86 -20.50 -2.74
N ARG A 80 -17.72 -20.97 -1.49
CA ARG A 80 -18.84 -21.24 -0.58
C ARG A 80 -19.34 -19.98 0.12
N MET A 81 -18.56 -18.89 0.08
CA MET A 81 -18.91 -17.59 0.65
C MET A 81 -19.69 -16.75 -0.35
N THR A 82 -20.48 -15.81 0.14
CA THR A 82 -21.05 -14.78 -0.75
C THR A 82 -19.98 -13.79 -1.19
N GLU A 83 -20.20 -13.07 -2.30
CA GLU A 83 -19.27 -12.02 -2.75
C GLU A 83 -19.03 -10.96 -1.67
N HIS A 84 -20.10 -10.57 -0.97
CA HIS A 84 -20.02 -9.60 0.11
C HIS A 84 -19.13 -10.10 1.26
N GLU A 85 -19.39 -11.33 1.72
CA GLU A 85 -18.62 -11.98 2.78
C GLU A 85 -17.14 -12.12 2.40
N LEU A 86 -16.85 -12.53 1.16
CA LEU A 86 -15.50 -12.63 0.65
C LEU A 86 -14.80 -11.25 0.62
N ALA A 87 -15.49 -10.21 0.17
CA ALA A 87 -14.92 -8.86 0.13
C ALA A 87 -14.59 -8.34 1.54
N GLU A 88 -15.48 -8.56 2.50
CA GLU A 88 -15.23 -8.20 3.91
C GLU A 88 -14.06 -8.98 4.49
N GLU A 89 -13.96 -10.29 4.23
CA GLU A 89 -12.83 -11.10 4.68
C GLU A 89 -11.50 -10.62 4.09
N ILE A 90 -11.44 -10.39 2.78
CA ILE A 90 -10.23 -9.90 2.11
C ILE A 90 -9.81 -8.55 2.71
N GLN A 91 -10.76 -7.63 2.92
CA GLN A 91 -10.45 -6.34 3.51
C GLN A 91 -9.83 -6.50 4.91
N VAL A 92 -10.43 -7.32 5.77
CA VAL A 92 -9.91 -7.56 7.12
C VAL A 92 -8.51 -8.16 7.07
N ILE A 93 -8.30 -9.23 6.31
CA ILE A 93 -6.98 -9.90 6.25
C ILE A 93 -5.92 -8.98 5.63
N ALA A 94 -6.29 -8.16 4.64
CA ALA A 94 -5.40 -7.15 4.07
C ALA A 94 -5.01 -6.08 5.10
N GLU A 95 -5.96 -5.54 5.86
CA GLU A 95 -5.68 -4.56 6.92
C GLU A 95 -4.76 -5.14 8.00
N LEU A 96 -4.96 -6.41 8.39
CA LEU A 96 -4.08 -7.10 9.33
C LEU A 96 -2.68 -7.33 8.77
N ALA A 97 -2.55 -7.68 7.48
CA ALA A 97 -1.26 -7.81 6.82
C ALA A 97 -0.50 -6.48 6.81
N GLN A 98 -1.17 -5.37 6.50
CA GLN A 98 -0.58 -4.03 6.57
C GLN A 98 -0.18 -3.64 7.99
N LEU A 99 -1.01 -3.97 8.98
CA LEU A 99 -0.72 -3.72 10.39
C LEU A 99 0.57 -4.43 10.83
N LYS A 100 0.69 -5.71 10.49
CA LYS A 100 1.88 -6.52 10.74
C LYS A 100 3.11 -5.97 10.01
N ALA A 101 2.95 -5.54 8.76
CA ALA A 101 4.05 -5.00 7.97
C ALA A 101 4.59 -3.69 8.58
N ARG A 102 3.68 -2.80 9.04
CA ARG A 102 4.04 -1.54 9.71
C ARG A 102 4.70 -1.72 11.07
N SER A 103 4.37 -2.80 11.80
CA SER A 103 4.98 -3.05 13.11
C SER A 103 6.46 -3.44 13.00
N VAL A 104 6.89 -4.00 11.88
CA VAL A 104 8.32 -4.23 11.61
C VAL A 104 9.05 -2.92 11.30
N ALA A 105 8.41 -2.02 10.56
CA ALA A 105 8.95 -0.68 10.32
C ALA A 105 9.18 0.08 11.64
N HIS A 106 8.30 -0.11 12.64
CA HIS A 106 8.49 0.45 13.98
C HIS A 106 9.82 0.02 14.60
N THR A 107 10.10 -1.28 14.65
CA THR A 107 11.35 -1.81 15.23
C THR A 107 12.57 -1.30 14.49
N PHE A 108 12.54 -1.30 13.15
CA PHE A 108 13.65 -0.82 12.34
C PHE A 108 13.98 0.66 12.59
N LEU A 109 12.96 1.52 12.59
CA LEU A 109 13.13 2.95 12.85
C LEU A 109 13.58 3.20 14.29
N LEU A 110 13.01 2.47 15.26
CA LEU A 110 13.36 2.61 16.68
C LEU A 110 14.83 2.23 16.93
N GLU A 111 15.31 1.14 16.33
CA GLU A 111 16.71 0.73 16.41
C GLU A 111 17.64 1.76 15.76
N GLY A 112 17.26 2.29 14.59
CA GLY A 112 17.99 3.36 13.91
C GLY A 112 18.14 4.60 14.80
N MET A 113 17.03 5.06 15.40
CA MET A 113 17.02 6.24 16.27
C MET A 113 17.82 6.02 17.56
N THR A 114 17.70 4.84 18.16
CA THR A 114 18.48 4.49 19.36
C THR A 114 19.97 4.49 19.06
N ARG A 115 20.39 4.01 17.88
CA ARG A 115 21.80 4.04 17.44
C ARG A 115 22.33 5.46 17.24
N MET A 116 21.46 6.40 16.88
CA MET A 116 21.80 7.82 16.77
C MET A 116 21.81 8.54 18.14
N GLY A 117 21.57 7.82 19.24
CA GLY A 117 21.62 8.34 20.60
C GLY A 117 20.31 8.95 21.09
N HIS A 118 19.20 8.79 20.35
CA HIS A 118 17.90 9.21 20.84
C HIS A 118 17.34 8.26 21.91
N ASP A 119 16.46 8.79 22.76
CA ASP A 119 15.76 7.99 23.76
C ASP A 119 14.76 7.03 23.11
N ARG A 120 14.80 5.76 23.53
CA ARG A 120 13.95 4.69 22.98
C ARG A 120 12.47 4.87 23.35
N SER A 121 12.18 5.33 24.57
CA SER A 121 10.80 5.50 25.03
C SER A 121 10.13 6.66 24.30
N GLU A 122 10.85 7.77 24.16
CA GLU A 122 10.40 8.94 23.41
C GLU A 122 10.10 8.59 21.95
N TRP A 123 11.04 7.96 21.24
CA TRP A 123 10.82 7.59 19.85
C TRP A 123 9.75 6.51 19.66
N SER A 124 9.64 5.54 20.57
CA SER A 124 8.54 4.57 20.54
C SER A 124 7.18 5.27 20.60
N SER A 125 7.04 6.30 21.45
CA SER A 125 5.82 7.09 21.54
C SER A 125 5.54 7.90 20.27
N ILE A 126 6.57 8.54 19.68
CA ILE A 126 6.45 9.31 18.43
C ILE A 126 6.06 8.39 17.27
N LEU A 127 6.72 7.24 17.13
CA LEU A 127 6.40 6.28 16.08
C LEU A 127 4.95 5.84 16.18
N ASN A 128 4.49 5.51 17.38
CA ASN A 128 3.11 5.08 17.62
C ASN A 128 2.09 6.19 17.31
N ARG A 129 2.28 7.38 17.90
CA ARG A 129 1.25 8.42 17.92
C ARG A 129 1.29 9.34 16.71
N ASP A 130 2.48 9.74 16.26
CA ASP A 130 2.65 10.75 15.22
C ASP A 130 2.88 10.11 13.84
N ILE A 131 3.62 9.00 13.78
CA ILE A 131 3.90 8.26 12.52
C ILE A 131 2.90 7.11 12.30
N ASN A 132 2.04 6.80 13.28
CA ASN A 132 1.08 5.70 13.24
C ASN A 132 1.75 4.33 13.00
N LEU A 133 2.96 4.11 13.47
CA LEU A 133 3.63 2.81 13.42
C LEU A 133 3.39 2.09 14.74
N PRO A 134 2.49 1.09 14.81
CA PRO A 134 2.24 0.35 16.04
C PRO A 134 3.48 -0.48 16.42
N SER A 135 3.63 -0.77 17.71
CA SER A 135 4.66 -1.74 18.12
C SER A 135 4.28 -3.17 17.66
N PRO A 136 5.26 -4.08 17.54
CA PRO A 136 4.98 -5.50 17.25
C PRO A 136 3.95 -6.11 18.20
N ASP A 137 4.12 -5.90 19.51
CA ASP A 137 3.20 -6.43 20.52
C ASP A 137 1.76 -5.89 20.35
N GLN A 138 1.60 -4.61 20.01
CA GLN A 138 0.29 -4.03 19.76
C GLN A 138 -0.36 -4.54 18.47
N ALA A 139 0.45 -4.79 17.43
CA ALA A 139 -0.04 -5.39 16.20
C ALA A 139 -0.52 -6.82 16.46
N ASP A 140 0.25 -7.61 17.20
CA ASP A 140 -0.13 -8.97 17.57
C ASP A 140 -1.37 -9.02 18.45
N GLU A 141 -1.48 -8.13 19.45
CA GLU A 141 -2.67 -8.00 20.30
C GLU A 141 -3.91 -7.68 19.46
N LYS A 142 -3.81 -6.71 18.54
CA LYS A 142 -4.92 -6.31 17.69
C LYS A 142 -5.31 -7.40 16.68
N ILE A 143 -4.34 -8.12 16.11
CA ILE A 143 -4.60 -9.29 15.26
C ILE A 143 -5.35 -10.36 16.06
N ALA A 144 -4.88 -10.67 17.27
CA ALA A 144 -5.53 -11.63 18.14
C ALA A 144 -6.94 -11.20 18.55
N GLU A 145 -7.17 -9.92 18.85
CA GLU A 145 -8.49 -9.35 19.16
C GLU A 145 -9.45 -9.49 17.98
N VAL A 146 -9.01 -9.11 16.77
CA VAL A 146 -9.82 -9.25 15.55
C VAL A 146 -10.15 -10.72 15.30
N PHE A 147 -9.18 -11.61 15.50
CA PHE A 147 -9.41 -13.04 15.33
C PHE A 147 -10.36 -13.61 16.36
N ALA A 148 -10.22 -13.23 17.64
CA ALA A 148 -11.12 -13.66 18.70
C ALA A 148 -12.55 -13.13 18.50
N THR A 149 -12.70 -11.87 18.06
CA THR A 149 -14.02 -11.25 17.86
C THR A 149 -14.74 -11.82 16.64
N ARG A 150 -14.01 -12.07 15.55
CA ARG A 150 -14.58 -12.47 14.26
C ARG A 150 -14.69 -13.99 14.10
N TYR A 151 -13.77 -14.75 14.66
CA TYR A 151 -13.71 -16.22 14.51
C TYR A 151 -13.84 -16.98 15.84
N GLY A 152 -13.82 -16.31 17.00
CA GLY A 152 -13.97 -16.96 18.32
C GLY A 152 -15.37 -17.50 18.62
N HIS A 153 -16.31 -17.41 17.68
CA HIS A 153 -17.62 -18.06 17.74
C HIS A 153 -17.71 -19.33 16.86
N ASP A 154 -16.63 -19.68 16.17
CA ASP A 154 -16.55 -20.83 15.27
C ASP A 154 -15.52 -21.84 15.82
N GLU A 155 -15.86 -22.47 16.94
CA GLU A 155 -15.26 -23.74 17.37
C GLU A 155 -16.36 -24.83 17.32
N PRO A 156 -16.05 -26.04 16.79
CA PRO A 156 -16.99 -27.17 16.70
C PRO A 156 -17.37 -27.79 18.05
#